data_AF-A0AAW5ZVY8-F1
#
_entry.id   AF-A0AAW5ZVY8-F1
#
_cell.length_a   1.000
_cell.length_b   1.000
_cell.length_c   1.000
_cell.angle_alpha   90.00
_cell.angle_beta   90.00
_cell.angle_gamma   90.00
#
_symmetry.space_group_name_H-M   'P 1'
#
loop_
_entity.id
_entity.type
_entity.pdbx_description
1 polymer ?
#
loop_
_entity_poly.entity_id
_entity_poly.type
_entity_poly.pdbx_seq_one_letter_code
_entity_poly.pdbx_strand_id
1 'polypeptide(L)'
;KGIKLAANDQVVITGKTLRFVAEDGSSITIGDGGITLHTNGAFKALAGAHDWGGPTADSAPHADFGKAPTDQRFRMHYVGETEAFAANQPHSIKLPDGRIIEGKSNANGLTDVLRDQAMRIANIDVFKR
;
A
#
# COMPACT_ATOMS: atom_id res chain seq x y z
N LYS A 1 19.94 18.53 6.66
CA LYS A 1 18.48 18.75 6.88
C LYS A 1 17.96 17.56 7.65
N GLY A 2 17.17 17.75 8.70
CA GLY A 2 16.67 16.67 9.56
C GLY A 2 15.16 16.45 9.41
N ILE A 3 14.70 15.24 9.71
CA ILE A 3 13.27 14.90 9.88
C ILE A 3 12.97 14.94 11.38
N LYS A 4 11.90 15.62 11.79
CA LYS A 4 11.43 15.68 13.19
C LYS A 4 10.02 15.12 13.29
N LEU A 5 9.82 14.18 14.21
CA LEU A 5 8.51 13.66 14.61
C LEU A 5 8.16 14.29 15.97
N ALA A 6 6.98 14.90 16.09
CA ALA A 6 6.50 15.50 17.34
C ALA A 6 4.97 15.35 17.45
N ALA A 7 4.48 15.02 18.63
CA ALA A 7 3.05 14.99 18.97
C ALA A 7 2.87 15.51 20.40
N ASN A 8 1.71 16.10 20.69
CA ASN A 8 1.39 16.59 22.04
C ASN A 8 1.03 15.43 22.99
N ASP A 9 0.38 14.39 22.45
CA ASP A 9 -0.12 13.27 23.27
C ASP A 9 0.67 11.98 23.01
N GLN A 10 0.62 11.42 21.78
CA GLN A 10 1.26 10.14 21.48
C GLN A 10 1.73 10.03 20.02
N VAL A 11 2.85 9.33 19.82
CA VAL A 11 3.29 8.82 18.51
C VAL A 11 3.28 7.30 18.56
N VAL A 12 2.51 6.67 17.67
CA VAL A 12 2.44 5.20 17.54
C VAL A 12 3.03 4.80 16.19
N ILE A 13 4.04 3.91 16.22
CA ILE A 13 4.70 3.37 15.02
C ILE A 13 4.53 1.85 15.03
N THR A 14 3.87 1.31 14.01
CA THR A 14 3.50 -0.11 13.94
C THR A 14 3.99 -0.75 12.65
N GLY A 15 4.52 -1.96 12.73
CA GLY A 15 4.96 -2.72 11.57
C GLY A 15 5.35 -4.14 11.98
N LYS A 16 5.54 -5.02 10.99
CA LYS A 16 6.03 -6.40 11.23
C LYS A 16 7.43 -6.38 11.88
N THR A 17 8.28 -5.48 11.39
CA THR A 17 9.62 -5.23 11.92
C THR A 17 9.88 -3.73 11.87
N LEU A 18 10.30 -3.13 12.98
CA LEU A 18 10.76 -1.74 13.04
C LEU A 18 12.28 -1.75 13.14
N ARG A 19 12.95 -1.01 12.27
CA ARG A 19 14.42 -0.95 12.25
C ARG A 19 14.90 0.49 12.12
N PHE A 20 15.68 0.93 13.09
CA PHE A 20 16.34 2.23 13.11
C PHE A 20 17.84 2.00 13.01
N VAL A 21 18.49 2.67 12.06
CA VAL A 21 19.93 2.50 11.78
C VAL A 21 20.56 3.87 11.66
N ALA A 22 21.60 4.10 12.44
CA ALA A 22 22.44 5.27 12.35
C ALA A 22 23.59 5.05 11.35
N GLU A 23 24.16 6.15 10.87
CA GLU A 23 25.27 6.13 9.90
C GLU A 23 26.52 5.41 10.43
N ASP A 24 26.72 5.42 11.74
CA ASP A 24 27.80 4.72 12.44
C ASP A 24 27.60 3.20 12.53
N GLY A 25 26.48 2.67 12.02
CA GLY A 25 26.12 1.25 12.05
C GLY A 25 25.36 0.81 13.31
N SER A 26 25.19 1.69 14.30
CA SER A 26 24.37 1.41 15.47
C SER A 26 22.91 1.25 15.05
N SER A 27 22.19 0.28 15.65
CA SER A 27 20.81 0.01 15.27
C SER A 27 19.95 -0.55 16.40
N ILE A 28 18.65 -0.32 16.24
CA ILE A 28 17.58 -0.88 17.08
C ILE A 28 16.63 -1.62 16.14
N THR A 29 16.38 -2.89 16.42
CA THR A 29 15.41 -3.71 15.68
C THR A 29 14.36 -4.24 16.63
N ILE A 30 13.08 -4.06 16.29
CA ILE A 30 11.92 -4.56 17.04
C ILE A 30 11.14 -5.47 16.09
N GLY A 31 10.94 -6.73 16.44
CA GLY A 31 10.25 -7.70 15.60
C GLY A 31 10.74 -9.13 15.85
N ASP A 32 10.11 -10.10 15.19
CA ASP A 32 10.49 -11.52 15.23
C ASP A 32 10.65 -12.12 16.65
N GLY A 33 9.86 -11.59 17.61
CA GLY A 33 9.81 -12.10 18.99
C GLY A 33 10.69 -11.37 19.99
N GLY A 34 11.37 -10.28 19.62
CA GLY A 34 12.18 -9.51 20.58
C GLY A 34 12.64 -8.14 20.13
N ILE A 35 13.54 -7.57 20.93
CA ILE A 35 14.23 -6.30 20.68
C ILE A 35 15.73 -6.57 20.63
N THR A 36 16.38 -6.15 19.55
CA THR A 36 17.82 -6.27 19.36
C THR A 36 18.45 -4.88 19.29
N LEU A 37 19.44 -4.64 20.16
CA LEU A 37 20.26 -3.44 20.18
C LEU A 37 21.66 -3.78 19.67
N HIS A 38 22.13 -3.09 18.64
CA HIS A 38 23.47 -3.24 18.09
C HIS A 38 24.21 -1.91 18.14
N THR A 39 25.44 -1.90 18.65
CA THR A 39 26.28 -0.71 18.73
C THR A 39 27.74 -1.09 18.52
N ASN A 40 28.48 -0.22 17.86
CA ASN A 40 29.94 -0.34 17.71
C ASN A 40 30.70 0.25 18.92
N GLY A 41 30.00 0.97 19.79
CA GLY A 41 30.55 1.61 20.98
C GLY A 41 29.98 1.04 22.28
N ALA A 42 30.12 1.80 23.36
CA ALA A 42 29.55 1.42 24.66
C ALA A 42 28.03 1.61 24.68
N PHE A 43 27.30 0.60 25.16
CA PHE A 43 25.91 0.77 25.57
C PHE A 43 25.85 1.36 26.98
N LYS A 44 25.13 2.48 27.16
CA LYS A 44 24.97 3.16 28.45
C LYS A 44 23.49 3.38 28.75
N ALA A 45 22.99 2.75 29.81
CA ALA A 45 21.65 2.99 30.35
C ALA A 45 21.78 3.74 31.68
N LEU A 46 21.68 5.07 31.64
CA LEU A 46 21.76 5.92 32.82
C LEU A 46 20.34 6.08 33.41
N ALA A 47 20.04 5.37 34.49
CA ALA A 47 18.73 5.39 35.13
C ALA A 47 18.84 5.33 36.66
N GLY A 48 17.90 5.96 37.37
CA GLY A 48 17.80 5.89 38.84
C GLY A 48 17.31 4.54 39.37
N ALA A 49 16.59 3.78 38.54
CA ALA A 49 16.19 2.40 38.76
C ALA A 49 15.95 1.72 37.40
N HIS A 50 16.03 0.40 37.35
CA HIS A 50 15.71 -0.40 36.16
C HIS A 50 15.00 -1.69 36.58
N ASP A 51 14.08 -2.15 35.75
CA ASP A 51 13.37 -3.43 35.91
C ASP A 51 13.67 -4.31 34.70
N TRP A 52 14.12 -5.54 34.97
CA TRP A 52 14.41 -6.57 33.97
C TRP A 52 13.46 -7.77 34.10
N GLY A 53 12.22 -7.53 34.56
CA GLY A 53 11.17 -8.54 34.64
C GLY A 53 10.92 -9.30 33.33
N GLY A 54 10.04 -10.30 33.40
CA GLY A 54 9.70 -11.15 32.25
C GLY A 54 9.06 -10.39 31.08
N PRO A 55 8.99 -11.01 29.89
CA PRO A 55 8.47 -10.35 28.69
C PRO A 55 7.00 -9.97 28.88
N THR A 56 6.68 -8.72 28.54
CA THR A 56 5.31 -8.22 28.37
C THR A 56 5.24 -7.51 27.02
N ALA A 57 4.14 -7.70 26.28
CA ALA A 57 4.00 -7.17 24.92
C ALA A 57 2.62 -6.52 24.75
N ASP A 58 2.62 -5.28 24.28
CA ASP A 58 1.43 -4.62 23.76
C ASP A 58 1.15 -5.09 22.33
N SER A 59 -0.13 -5.25 21.98
CA SER A 59 -0.56 -5.55 20.62
C SER A 59 -0.99 -4.26 19.93
N ALA A 60 -0.50 -4.05 18.71
CA ALA A 60 -1.04 -3.03 17.82
C ALA A 60 -1.51 -3.70 16.53
N PRO A 61 -2.68 -3.31 16.00
CA PRO A 61 -3.16 -3.85 14.74
C PRO A 61 -2.16 -3.54 13.63
N HIS A 62 -1.90 -4.53 12.77
CA HIS A 62 -1.06 -4.32 11.59
C HIS A 62 -1.68 -3.22 10.73
N ALA A 63 -0.85 -2.31 10.22
CA ALA A 63 -1.31 -1.38 9.21
C ALA A 63 -1.67 -2.19 7.96
N ASP A 64 -2.97 -2.33 7.70
CA ASP A 64 -3.47 -2.99 6.51
C ASP A 64 -3.20 -2.07 5.31
N PHE A 65 -1.99 -2.16 4.76
CA PHE A 65 -1.67 -1.65 3.44
C PHE A 65 -2.26 -2.56 2.34
N GLY A 66 -3.35 -3.27 2.64
CA GLY A 66 -4.27 -3.89 1.70
C GLY A 66 -4.68 -2.84 0.68
N LYS A 67 -3.85 -2.78 -0.37
CA LYS A 67 -4.03 -2.17 -1.68
C LYS A 67 -5.28 -1.29 -1.73
N ALA A 68 -5.07 0.01 -1.55
CA ALA A 68 -6.13 0.99 -1.77
C ALA A 68 -6.86 0.60 -3.07
N PRO A 69 -8.20 0.44 -3.06
CA PRO A 69 -8.94 0.09 -4.25
C PRO A 69 -8.60 1.14 -5.29
N THR A 70 -7.97 0.72 -6.39
CA THR A 70 -7.59 1.67 -7.42
C THR A 70 -8.83 1.89 -8.25
N ASP A 71 -9.53 3.00 -8.02
CA ASP A 71 -10.62 3.44 -8.89
C ASP A 71 -10.01 3.72 -10.28
N GLN A 72 -10.11 2.75 -11.19
CA GLN A 72 -9.60 2.87 -12.54
C GLN A 72 -10.76 3.10 -13.52
N ARG A 73 -10.59 4.04 -14.46
CA ARG A 73 -11.46 4.20 -15.62
C ARG A 73 -10.62 4.00 -16.87
N PHE A 74 -11.08 3.18 -17.79
CA PHE A 74 -10.42 2.99 -19.09
C PHE A 74 -11.12 3.84 -20.14
N ARG A 75 -10.36 4.37 -21.09
CA ARG A 75 -10.90 5.06 -22.26
C ARG A 75 -10.72 4.18 -23.48
N MET A 76 -11.82 3.88 -24.16
CA MET A 76 -11.84 2.98 -25.31
C MET A 76 -11.61 3.74 -26.61
N HIS A 77 -10.69 3.21 -27.42
CA HIS A 77 -10.38 3.68 -28.77
C HIS A 77 -10.57 2.53 -29.76
N TYR A 78 -10.95 2.85 -31.00
CA TYR A 78 -10.96 1.85 -32.07
C TYR A 78 -9.54 1.54 -32.51
N VAL A 79 -9.27 0.26 -32.83
CA VAL A 79 -7.97 -0.19 -33.33
C VAL A 79 -7.67 0.57 -34.63
N GLY A 80 -6.57 1.33 -34.64
CA GLY A 80 -6.12 2.14 -35.78
C GLY A 80 -6.56 3.61 -35.75
N GLU A 81 -7.37 4.03 -34.77
CA GLU A 81 -7.88 5.40 -34.69
C GLU A 81 -7.86 5.92 -33.24
N THR A 82 -6.87 6.78 -32.93
CA THR A 82 -6.72 7.38 -31.59
C THR A 82 -7.67 8.55 -31.34
N GLU A 83 -8.28 9.13 -32.38
CA GLU A 83 -9.17 10.29 -32.27
C GLU A 83 -10.67 9.91 -32.17
N ALA A 84 -11.05 8.72 -32.63
CA ALA A 84 -12.42 8.22 -32.54
C ALA A 84 -12.63 7.42 -31.24
N PHE A 85 -13.24 8.06 -30.23
CA PHE A 85 -13.63 7.36 -29.00
C PHE A 85 -14.76 6.36 -29.30
N ALA A 86 -14.67 5.15 -28.74
CA ALA A 86 -15.74 4.18 -28.79
C ALA A 86 -16.86 4.57 -27.80
N ALA A 87 -17.56 5.65 -28.09
CA ALA A 87 -18.63 6.20 -27.27
C ALA A 87 -19.90 5.36 -27.36
N ASN A 88 -20.60 5.19 -26.23
CA ASN A 88 -21.87 4.45 -26.13
C ASN A 88 -21.81 3.00 -26.64
N GLN A 89 -20.63 2.36 -26.57
CA GLN A 89 -20.44 0.99 -27.01
C GLN A 89 -20.58 0.01 -25.85
N PRO A 90 -21.31 -1.11 -26.05
CA PRO A 90 -21.29 -2.21 -25.10
C PRO A 90 -19.90 -2.87 -25.08
N HIS A 91 -19.45 -3.24 -23.89
CA HIS A 91 -18.14 -3.84 -23.67
C HIS A 91 -18.15 -4.85 -22.54
N SER A 92 -17.15 -5.73 -22.56
CA SER A 92 -16.88 -6.69 -21.50
C SER A 92 -15.41 -6.58 -21.07
N ILE A 93 -15.19 -6.45 -19.76
CA ILE A 93 -13.87 -6.32 -19.16
C ILE A 93 -13.60 -7.58 -18.36
N LYS A 94 -12.62 -8.36 -18.82
CA LYS A 94 -12.15 -9.54 -18.11
C LYS A 94 -11.02 -9.14 -17.18
N LEU A 95 -11.30 -9.21 -15.89
CA LEU A 95 -10.33 -9.02 -14.83
C LEU A 95 -9.41 -10.25 -14.74
N PRO A 96 -8.14 -10.09 -14.32
CA PRO A 96 -7.19 -11.21 -14.21
C PRO A 96 -7.57 -12.27 -13.16
N ASP A 97 -8.50 -11.96 -12.25
CA ASP A 97 -9.09 -12.93 -11.32
C ASP A 97 -10.24 -13.75 -11.93
N GLY A 98 -10.53 -13.54 -13.22
CA GLY A 98 -11.58 -14.23 -13.96
C GLY A 98 -12.95 -13.57 -13.89
N ARG A 99 -13.13 -12.50 -13.10
CA ARG A 99 -14.39 -11.74 -13.09
C ARG A 99 -14.59 -11.03 -14.43
N ILE A 100 -15.85 -11.01 -14.88
CA ILE A 100 -16.26 -10.31 -16.09
C ILE A 100 -17.17 -9.16 -15.68
N ILE A 101 -16.84 -7.95 -16.14
CA ILE A 101 -17.65 -6.74 -15.93
C ILE A 101 -18.17 -6.29 -17.28
N GLU A 102 -19.48 -6.40 -17.47
CA GLU A 102 -20.17 -5.90 -18.66
C GLU A 102 -20.66 -4.48 -18.40
N GLY A 103 -20.55 -3.64 -19.42
CA GLY A 103 -20.93 -2.23 -19.30
C GLY A 103 -21.13 -1.56 -20.64
N LYS A 104 -21.48 -0.27 -20.59
CA LYS A 104 -21.58 0.60 -21.76
C LYS A 104 -20.71 1.82 -21.54
N SER A 105 -19.83 2.12 -22.49
CA SER A 105 -18.98 3.32 -22.39
C SER A 105 -19.83 4.58 -22.50
N ASN A 106 -19.42 5.68 -21.86
CA ASN A 106 -20.15 6.94 -21.93
C ASN A 106 -19.87 7.71 -23.25
N ALA A 107 -20.43 8.91 -23.38
CA ALA A 107 -20.27 9.78 -24.55
C ALA A 107 -18.80 10.14 -24.88
N ASN A 108 -17.88 9.96 -23.92
CA ASN A 108 -16.44 10.24 -24.07
C ASN A 108 -15.60 8.96 -24.20
N GLY A 109 -16.24 7.80 -24.39
CA GLY A 109 -15.61 6.48 -24.50
C GLY A 109 -15.06 5.93 -23.18
N LEU A 110 -15.45 6.48 -22.03
CA LEU A 110 -14.99 6.00 -20.72
C LEU A 110 -15.85 4.85 -20.22
N THR A 111 -15.21 3.84 -19.64
CA THR A 111 -15.86 2.77 -18.88
C THR A 111 -16.32 3.25 -17.50
N ASP A 112 -17.20 2.49 -16.86
CA ASP A 112 -17.50 2.69 -15.45
C ASP A 112 -16.26 2.46 -14.58
N VAL A 113 -16.28 3.00 -13.36
CA VAL A 113 -15.18 2.89 -12.40
C VAL A 113 -15.02 1.41 -12.01
N LEU A 114 -13.90 0.83 -12.40
CA LEU A 114 -13.51 -0.49 -11.97
C LEU A 114 -12.83 -0.37 -10.61
N ARG A 115 -13.45 -0.98 -9.62
CA ARG A 115 -12.88 -1.14 -8.29
C ARG A 115 -12.23 -2.50 -8.22
N ASP A 116 -10.92 -2.53 -8.39
CA ASP A 116 -10.13 -3.73 -8.09
C ASP A 116 -9.23 -3.49 -6.88
N GLN A 117 -9.06 -4.55 -6.09
CA GLN A 117 -8.19 -4.58 -4.93
C GLN A 117 -6.72 -4.62 -5.33
N ALA A 118 -6.35 -4.54 -6.62
CA ALA A 118 -4.96 -4.49 -7.06
C ALA A 118 -4.81 -3.82 -8.43
N MET A 119 -3.73 -3.06 -8.62
CA MET A 119 -3.30 -2.59 -9.96
C MET A 119 -3.01 -3.83 -10.83
N ARG A 120 -3.92 -4.18 -11.73
CA ARG A 120 -3.76 -5.29 -12.67
C ARG A 120 -4.27 -4.87 -14.05
N ILE A 121 -3.53 -5.26 -15.10
CA ILE A 121 -3.91 -4.96 -16.48
C ILE A 121 -5.14 -5.82 -16.83
N ALA A 122 -6.28 -5.18 -17.12
CA ALA A 122 -7.49 -5.86 -17.55
C ALA A 122 -7.53 -6.00 -19.08
N ASN A 123 -8.12 -7.09 -19.58
CA ASN A 123 -8.39 -7.25 -21.02
C ASN A 123 -9.80 -6.74 -21.31
N ILE A 124 -9.94 -5.95 -22.38
CA ILE A 124 -11.20 -5.30 -22.74
C ILE A 124 -11.59 -5.73 -24.14
N ASP A 125 -12.75 -6.38 -24.25
CA ASP A 125 -13.38 -6.74 -25.51
C ASP A 125 -14.51 -5.76 -25.85
N VAL A 126 -14.47 -5.18 -27.04
CA VAL A 126 -15.46 -4.21 -27.53
C VAL A 126 -16.30 -4.86 -28.61
N PHE A 127 -17.62 -4.84 -28.44
CA PHE A 127 -18.54 -5.38 -29.43
C PHE A 127 -18.99 -4.26 -30.37
N LYS A 128 -18.58 -4.35 -31.65
CA LYS A 128 -19.19 -3.52 -32.71
C LYS A 128 -20.57 -4.07 -33.05
N ARG A 129 -21.51 -3.14 -33.22
CA ARG A 129 -22.81 -3.42 -33.82
C ARG A 129 -22.69 -3.56 -35.33
#